data_AF-A0A7Y3HAQ7-F1
#
_entry.id   AF-A0A7Y3HAQ7-F1
#
_cell.length_a   1.000
_cell.length_b   1.000
_cell.length_c   1.000
_cell.angle_alpha   90.00
_cell.angle_beta   90.00
_cell.angle_gamma   90.00
#
_symmetry.space_group_name_H-M   'P 1'
#
loop_
_entity.id
_entity.type
_entity.pdbx_description
1 polymer ?
#
loop_
_entity_poly.entity_id
_entity_poly.type
_entity_poly.pdbx_seq_one_letter_code
_entity_poly.pdbx_strand_id
1 'polypeptide(L)' 'VFTVPMDVVLDQGQYREHSIERDGIRFTYHSLDWQGRNIWGLTAAMMLNLQYRISRLA' A
#
# COMPACT_ATOMS: atom_id res chain seq x y z
N VAL A 1 18.43 -3.61 -0.87
CA VAL A 1 17.38 -4.42 -0.21
C VAL A 1 17.06 -3.77 1.13
N PHE A 2 15.82 -3.81 1.60
CA PHE A 2 15.39 -3.26 2.89
C PHE A 2 14.23 -4.07 3.46
N THR A 3 13.94 -3.89 4.74
CA THR A 3 12.80 -4.49 5.43
C THR A 3 11.91 -3.40 6.00
N VAL A 4 10.62 -3.70 6.13
CA VAL A 4 9.64 -2.83 6.79
C VAL A 4 9.07 -3.63 7.96
N PRO A 5 8.99 -3.04 9.17
CA PRO A 5 8.33 -3.68 10.29
C PRO A 5 6.89 -4.09 9.96
N MET A 6 6.47 -5.27 10.42
CA MET A 6 5.17 -5.83 10.06
C MET A 6 3.99 -5.01 10.60
N ASP A 7 4.15 -4.43 11.79
CA ASP A 7 3.18 -3.49 12.39
C ASP A 7 2.96 -2.25 11.51
N VAL A 8 4.02 -1.68 10.93
CA VAL A 8 3.92 -0.59 9.95
C VAL A 8 3.20 -1.05 8.67
N VAL A 9 3.51 -2.25 8.19
CA VAL A 9 2.85 -2.82 7.01
C VAL A 9 1.36 -3.07 7.28
N LEU A 10 0.99 -3.42 8.51
CA LEU A 10 -0.39 -3.74 8.89
C LEU A 10 -1.23 -2.53 9.33
N ASP A 11 -0.61 -1.38 9.60
CA ASP A 11 -1.32 -0.14 9.88
C ASP A 11 -1.90 0.46 8.60
N GLN A 12 -3.21 0.28 8.39
CA GLN A 12 -3.91 0.82 7.23
C GLN A 12 -3.82 2.35 7.14
N GLY A 13 -3.64 3.06 8.26
CA GLY A 13 -3.47 4.51 8.31
C GLY A 13 -2.17 5.02 7.68
N GLN A 14 -1.18 4.14 7.45
CA GLN A 14 0.07 4.48 6.76
C GLN A 14 -0.09 4.58 5.24
N TYR A 15 -1.19 4.08 4.69
CA TYR A 15 -1.42 4.05 3.24
C TYR A 15 -2.18 5.30 2.80
N ARG A 16 -1.69 5.91 1.71
CA ARG A 16 -2.37 7.00 1.00
C ARG A 16 -2.92 6.46 -0.30
N GLU A 17 -4.17 6.79 -0.59
CA GLU A 17 -4.77 6.58 -1.90
C GLU A 17 -4.44 7.74 -2.83
N HIS A 18 -4.10 7.42 -4.07
CA HIS A 18 -3.83 8.36 -5.14
C HIS A 18 -4.69 8.03 -6.34
N SER A 19 -5.04 9.05 -7.12
CA SER A 19 -5.71 8.90 -8.40
C SER A 19 -4.89 9.57 -9.49
N ILE A 20 -4.70 8.88 -10.61
CA ILE A 20 -4.08 9.44 -11.82
C ILE A 20 -4.99 9.22 -13.01
N GLU A 21 -4.96 10.13 -13.96
CA GLU A 21 -5.64 9.97 -15.25
C GLU A 21 -4.60 9.66 -16.33
N ARG A 22 -4.81 8.59 -17.09
CA ARG A 22 -4.00 8.23 -18.26
C ARG A 22 -4.91 7.81 -19.39
N ASP A 23 -4.76 8.42 -20.56
CA ASP A 23 -5.57 8.16 -21.75
C ASP A 23 -7.09 8.27 -21.48
N GLY A 24 -7.50 9.22 -20.63
CA GLY A 24 -8.89 9.40 -20.20
C GLY A 24 -9.41 8.35 -19.20
N ILE A 25 -8.56 7.41 -18.76
CA ILE A 25 -8.90 6.40 -17.76
C ILE A 25 -8.33 6.81 -16.40
N ARG A 26 -9.19 6.82 -15.37
CA ARG A 26 -8.77 7.06 -13.99
C ARG A 26 -8.27 5.75 -13.36
N PHE A 27 -7.04 5.78 -12.86
CA PHE A 27 -6.43 4.70 -12.10
C PHE A 27 -6.23 5.12 -10.65
N THR A 28 -6.60 4.23 -9.74
CA THR A 28 -6.33 4.37 -8.31
C THR A 28 -5.16 3.49 -7.92
N TYR A 29 -4.24 4.03 -7.13
CA TYR A 29 -3.17 3.24 -6.51
C TYR A 29 -2.91 3.72 -5.09
N HIS A 30 -2.22 2.87 -4.32
CA HIS A 30 -1.86 3.19 -2.94
C HIS A 30 -0.34 3.38 -2.80
N SER A 31 0.06 4.16 -1.81
CA SER A 31 1.46 4.30 -1.41
C SER A 31 1.63 4.30 0.11
N LEU A 32 2.79 3.87 0.57
CA LEU A 32 3.27 3.99 1.95
C LEU A 32 4.67 4.63 1.92
N ASP A 33 4.85 5.70 2.68
CA ASP A 33 6.15 6.37 2.83
C ASP A 33 6.85 5.85 4.09
N TRP A 34 7.99 5.19 3.93
CA TRP A 34 8.77 4.64 5.04
C TRP A 34 10.25 4.99 4.94
N GLN A 35 10.77 5.75 5.90
CA GLN A 35 12.18 6.15 5.97
C GLN A 35 12.71 6.72 4.64
N GLY A 36 11.93 7.62 4.02
CA GLY A 36 12.27 8.24 2.73
C GLY A 36 12.08 7.34 1.51
N ARG A 37 11.53 6.13 1.68
CA ARG A 37 11.18 5.21 0.59
C ARG A 37 9.69 5.30 0.31
N ASN A 38 9.33 5.61 -0.92
CA ASN A 38 7.95 5.54 -1.37
C ASN A 38 7.67 4.12 -1.93
N ILE A 39 6.85 3.36 -1.23
CA ILE A 39 6.42 2.01 -1.62
C ILE A 39 5.03 2.16 -2.22
N TRP A 40 4.85 1.88 -3.51
CA TRP A 40 3.61 2.24 -4.21
C TRP A 40 3.19 1.20 -5.26
N GLY A 41 2.03 1.43 -5.86
CA GLY A 41 1.52 0.63 -6.97
C GLY A 41 1.22 -0.82 -6.54
N LEU A 42 1.66 -1.78 -7.35
CA LEU A 42 1.39 -3.21 -7.11
C LEU A 42 1.91 -3.70 -5.76
N THR A 43 3.07 -3.22 -5.31
CA THR A 43 3.65 -3.65 -4.02
C THR A 43 2.79 -3.19 -2.84
N ALA A 44 2.35 -1.93 -2.83
CA ALA A 44 1.45 -1.44 -1.79
C ALA A 44 0.08 -2.14 -1.85
N ALA A 45 -0.42 -2.43 -3.04
CA ALA A 45 -1.66 -3.20 -3.22
C ALA A 45 -1.55 -4.63 -2.67
N MET A 46 -0.40 -5.29 -2.87
CA MET A 46 -0.14 -6.63 -2.29
C MET A 46 -0.14 -6.59 -0.76
N MET A 47 0.43 -5.54 -0.15
CA MET A 47 0.43 -5.38 1.30
C MET A 47 -0.98 -5.14 1.86
N LEU A 48 -1.79 -4.28 1.22
CA LEU A 48 -3.20 -4.11 1.57
C LEU A 48 -4.00 -5.42 1.40
N ASN A 49 -3.69 -6.21 0.37
CA ASN A 49 -4.30 -7.53 0.21
C ASN A 49 -3.91 -8.49 1.35
N LEU A 50 -2.66 -8.45 1.80
CA LEU A 50 -2.19 -9.23 2.94
C LEU A 50 -2.93 -8.84 4.22
N GLN A 51 -3.07 -7.53 4.50
CA GLN A 51 -3.86 -7.02 5.63
C GLN A 51 -5.29 -7.58 5.60
N TYR A 52 -5.96 -7.45 4.46
CA TYR A 52 -7.33 -7.94 4.27
C TYR A 52 -7.49 -9.44 4.52
N ARG A 53 -6.46 -10.24 4.20
CA ARG A 53 -6.47 -11.68 4.47
C ARG A 53 -6.26 -11.99 5.94
N ILE A 54 -5.35 -11.28 6.61
CA ILE A 54 -5.08 -11.48 8.03
C ILE A 54 -6.29 -11.08 8.88
N SER A 55 -6.96 -9.97 8.54
CA SER A 55 -8.16 -9.52 9.25
C SER A 55 -9.35 -10.50 9.15
N ARG A 56 -9.28 -11.48 8.24
CA ARG A 56 -10.30 -12.54 8.10
C ARG A 56 -9.95 -13.83 8.86
N LEU A 57 -8.72 -13.94 9.33
CA LEU A 57 -8.24 -15.11 10.10
C LEU A 57 -8.31 -14.87 11.63
N ALA A 58 -8.40 -13.61 12.04
CA ALA A 58 -8.63 -13.20 13.43
C ALA A 58 -10.14 -13.21 13.75
#